data_AF-A0A3D3P652-F1
#
_entry.id   AF-A0A3D3P652-F1
#
_cell.length_a   1.000
_cell.length_b   1.000
_cell.length_c   1.000
_cell.angle_alpha   90.00
_cell.angle_beta   90.00
_cell.angle_gamma   90.00
#
_symmetry.space_group_name_H-M   'P 1'
#
loop_
_entity.id
_entity.type
_entity.pdbx_description
1 polymer ?
#
loop_
_entity_poly.entity_id
_entity_poly.type
_entity_poly.pdbx_seq_one_letter_code
_entity_poly.pdbx_strand_id
1 'polypeptide(L)'
;ALALTFPMILTVNYLGSPDPWTIFSGYLGSFLVCLTFLAITTLVSSFTRDQVVALIVSVAICCLLTMIGWEPVINEVRRTGPETKEAVELMTRIGIFSHFFDATLGRISYASLIYLGGIISVCLFGTNLALKSQRA
;
A
#
# COMPACT_ATOMS: atom_id res chain seq x y z
N ALA A 1 1.87 -12.38 -11.60
CA ALA A 1 3.22 -11.92 -11.20
C ALA A 1 3.74 -12.67 -9.98
N LEU A 2 3.09 -12.61 -8.80
CA LEU A 2 3.53 -13.35 -7.58
C LEU A 2 3.58 -14.89 -7.74
N ALA A 3 2.68 -15.48 -8.53
CA ALA A 3 2.74 -16.91 -8.82
C ALA A 3 3.99 -17.32 -9.65
N LEU A 4 4.60 -16.37 -10.38
CA LEU A 4 5.78 -16.62 -11.19
C LEU A 4 7.09 -16.58 -10.39
N THR A 5 7.06 -16.10 -9.14
CA THR A 5 8.20 -16.14 -8.21
C THR A 5 8.20 -17.37 -7.30
N PHE A 6 7.26 -18.32 -7.51
CA PHE A 6 7.28 -19.65 -6.92
C PHE A 6 8.65 -20.37 -6.96
N PRO A 7 9.44 -20.31 -8.07
CA PRO A 7 10.77 -20.90 -8.08
C PRO A 7 11.76 -20.22 -7.13
N MET A 8 11.55 -18.95 -6.75
CA MET A 8 12.40 -18.27 -5.77
C MET A 8 12.23 -18.83 -4.35
N ILE A 9 11.02 -19.24 -3.96
CA ILE A 9 10.78 -19.94 -2.68
C ILE A 9 11.49 -21.29 -2.65
N LEU A 10 11.49 -22.01 -3.77
CA LEU A 10 12.21 -23.29 -3.90
C LEU A 10 13.72 -23.09 -3.80
N THR A 11 14.30 -22.09 -4.49
CA THR A 11 15.73 -21.79 -4.41
C THR A 11 16.16 -21.33 -3.01
N VAL A 12 15.31 -20.56 -2.32
CA VAL A 12 15.54 -20.06 -0.96
C VAL A 12 15.42 -21.17 0.10
N ASN A 13 14.50 -22.13 -0.06
CA ASN A 13 14.45 -23.34 0.78
C ASN A 13 15.62 -24.29 0.50
N TYR A 14 16.21 -24.24 -0.70
CA TYR A 14 17.32 -25.11 -1.08
C TYR A 14 18.69 -24.59 -0.63
N LEU A 15 18.89 -23.26 -0.52
CA LEU A 15 20.16 -22.63 -0.15
C LEU A 15 20.30 -22.26 1.35
N GLY A 16 19.25 -22.42 2.17
CA GLY A 16 19.34 -22.15 3.61
C GLY A 16 18.15 -22.70 4.41
N SER A 17 18.13 -22.39 5.72
CA SER A 17 16.98 -22.61 6.63
C SER A 17 16.20 -21.30 6.91
N PRO A 18 15.64 -20.61 5.91
CA PRO A 18 14.86 -19.41 6.16
C PRO A 18 13.50 -19.79 6.73
N ASP A 19 13.06 -19.06 7.75
CA ASP A 19 11.75 -19.22 8.36
C ASP A 19 10.65 -19.05 7.30
N PRO A 20 9.83 -20.09 7.03
CA PRO A 20 8.78 -20.04 6.00
C PRO A 20 7.76 -18.92 6.24
N TRP A 21 7.61 -18.50 7.50
CA TRP A 21 6.71 -17.44 7.91
C TRP A 21 7.09 -16.06 7.38
N THR A 22 8.38 -15.74 7.34
CA THR A 22 8.88 -14.46 6.81
C THR A 22 8.68 -14.35 5.30
N ILE A 23 8.79 -15.48 4.60
CA ILE A 23 8.52 -15.54 3.16
C ILE A 23 7.02 -15.31 2.92
N PHE A 24 6.15 -16.06 3.62
CA PHE A 24 4.71 -15.90 3.47
C PHE A 24 4.25 -14.47 3.80
N SER A 25 4.81 -13.86 4.85
CA SER A 25 4.48 -12.50 5.26
C SER A 25 4.84 -11.46 4.20
N GLY A 26 6.03 -11.55 3.60
CA GLY A 26 6.45 -10.64 2.53
C GLY A 26 5.57 -10.74 1.28
N TYR A 27 5.15 -11.96 0.92
CA TYR A 27 4.22 -12.18 -0.19
C TYR A 27 2.83 -11.60 0.08
N LEU A 28 2.28 -11.85 1.28
CA LEU A 28 0.98 -11.32 1.67
C LEU A 28 0.99 -9.78 1.73
N GLY A 29 2.06 -9.19 2.28
CA GLY A 29 2.26 -7.74 2.31
C GLY A 29 2.29 -7.12 0.91
N SER A 30 3.04 -7.70 -0.01
CA SER A 30 3.10 -7.25 -1.41
C SER A 30 1.75 -7.31 -2.12
N PHE A 31 0.99 -8.39 -1.87
CA PHE A 31 -0.34 -8.55 -2.43
C PHE A 31 -1.32 -7.47 -1.93
N LEU A 32 -1.32 -7.21 -0.61
CA LEU A 32 -2.17 -6.18 0.00
C LEU A 32 -1.84 -4.77 -0.51
N VAL A 33 -0.56 -4.42 -0.64
CA VAL A 33 -0.14 -3.12 -1.19
C VAL A 33 -0.62 -2.95 -2.64
N CYS A 34 -0.46 -4.00 -3.46
CA CYS A 34 -0.93 -3.99 -4.84
C CYS A 34 -2.46 -3.80 -4.92
N LEU A 35 -3.22 -4.51 -4.07
CA LEU A 35 -4.67 -4.34 -3.97
C LEU A 35 -5.07 -2.92 -3.56
N THR A 36 -4.36 -2.29 -2.63
CA THR A 36 -4.64 -0.92 -2.22
C THR A 36 -4.50 0.07 -3.38
N PHE A 37 -3.41 -0.03 -4.15
CA PHE A 37 -3.24 0.84 -5.34
C PHE A 37 -4.28 0.59 -6.42
N LEU A 38 -4.69 -0.67 -6.62
CA LEU A 38 -5.79 -1.01 -7.52
C LEU A 38 -7.11 -0.42 -7.06
N ALA A 39 -7.44 -0.52 -5.76
CA ALA A 39 -8.68 0.01 -5.19
C ALA A 39 -8.75 1.54 -5.33
N ILE A 40 -7.65 2.26 -5.06
CA ILE A 40 -7.56 3.71 -5.24
C ILE A 40 -7.74 4.09 -6.72
N THR A 41 -7.04 3.40 -7.62
CA THR A 41 -7.15 3.67 -9.07
C THR A 41 -8.57 3.46 -9.58
N THR A 42 -9.25 2.41 -9.11
CA THR A 42 -10.64 2.11 -9.48
C THR A 42 -11.60 3.19 -8.98
N LEU A 43 -11.38 3.69 -7.75
CA LEU A 43 -12.16 4.80 -7.20
C LEU A 43 -11.99 6.07 -8.02
N VAL A 44 -10.75 6.47 -8.32
CA VAL A 44 -10.45 7.65 -9.15
C VAL A 44 -11.08 7.51 -10.53
N SER A 45 -10.96 6.33 -11.15
CA SER A 45 -11.55 6.05 -12.46
C SER A 45 -13.09 6.13 -12.47
N SER A 46 -13.76 5.89 -11.33
CA SER A 46 -15.22 6.02 -11.26
C SER A 46 -15.70 7.48 -11.30
N PHE A 47 -14.84 8.43 -10.93
CA PHE A 47 -15.17 9.85 -10.94
C PHE A 47 -14.85 10.55 -12.26
N THR A 48 -14.05 9.94 -13.13
CA THR A 48 -13.58 10.57 -14.39
C THR A 48 -14.15 9.85 -15.60
N ARG A 49 -14.68 10.61 -16.58
CA ARG A 49 -15.16 10.06 -17.85
C ARG A 49 -14.04 9.74 -18.85
N ASP A 50 -12.93 10.47 -18.75
CA ASP A 50 -11.74 10.29 -19.59
C ASP A 50 -10.75 9.28 -18.98
N GLN A 51 -10.56 8.15 -19.67
CA GLN A 51 -9.68 7.06 -19.22
C GLN A 51 -8.21 7.50 -19.03
N VAL A 52 -7.72 8.41 -19.88
CA VAL A 52 -6.33 8.90 -19.80
C VAL A 52 -6.13 9.77 -18.56
N VAL A 53 -7.08 10.65 -18.26
CA VAL A 53 -7.02 11.52 -17.08
C VAL A 53 -7.10 10.69 -15.82
N ALA A 54 -7.99 9.68 -15.78
CA ALA A 54 -8.09 8.74 -14.66
C ALA A 54 -6.75 8.06 -14.35
N LEU A 55 -6.02 7.60 -15.38
CA LEU A 55 -4.72 6.96 -15.24
C LEU A 55 -3.66 7.92 -14.67
N ILE A 56 -3.57 9.15 -15.22
CA ILE A 56 -2.55 10.11 -14.80
C ILE A 56 -2.78 10.52 -13.33
N VAL A 57 -4.04 10.79 -12.97
CA VAL A 57 -4.41 11.20 -11.61
C VAL A 57 -4.19 10.05 -10.62
N SER A 58 -4.56 8.82 -10.97
CA SER A 58 -4.35 7.68 -10.08
C SER A 58 -2.87 7.40 -9.85
N VAL A 59 -2.03 7.47 -10.88
CA VAL A 59 -0.58 7.32 -10.77
C VAL A 59 0.03 8.42 -9.91
N ALA A 60 -0.40 9.68 -10.12
CA ALA A 60 0.06 10.80 -9.29
C ALA A 60 -0.29 10.59 -7.81
N ILE A 61 -1.53 10.19 -7.50
CA ILE A 61 -1.96 9.90 -6.13
C ILE A 61 -1.16 8.74 -5.53
N CYS A 62 -1.01 7.63 -6.26
CA CYS A 62 -0.24 6.48 -5.78
C CYS A 62 1.24 6.83 -5.53
N CYS A 63 1.83 7.67 -6.40
CA CYS A 63 3.19 8.15 -6.24
C CYS A 63 3.33 9.01 -4.97
N LEU A 64 2.44 9.99 -4.77
CA LEU A 64 2.42 10.83 -3.57
C LEU A 64 2.25 10.00 -2.30
N LEU A 65 1.34 9.03 -2.31
CA LEU A 65 1.05 8.17 -1.17
C LEU A 65 2.23 7.26 -0.83
N THR A 66 3.01 6.85 -1.83
CA THR A 66 4.27 6.11 -1.65
C THR A 66 5.35 7.01 -1.06
N MET A 67 5.47 8.26 -1.54
CA MET A 67 6.47 9.21 -1.04
C MET A 67 6.25 9.59 0.43
N ILE A 68 5.00 9.69 0.89
CA ILE A 68 4.67 9.99 2.29
C ILE A 68 5.19 8.92 3.25
N GLY A 69 5.24 7.65 2.83
CA GLY A 69 5.73 6.54 3.66
C GLY A 69 7.24 6.32 3.61
N TRP A 70 8.00 7.14 2.87
CA TRP A 70 9.42 6.91 2.67
C TRP A 70 10.26 7.54 3.79
N GLU A 71 11.06 6.73 4.50
CA GLU A 71 11.88 7.18 5.64
C GLU A 71 12.72 8.44 5.41
N PRO A 72 13.38 8.65 4.25
CA PRO A 72 14.13 9.88 3.98
C PRO A 72 13.24 11.12 4.01
N VAL A 73 12.02 11.02 3.47
CA VAL A 73 11.05 12.13 3.44
C VAL A 73 10.57 12.46 4.85
N ILE A 74 10.27 11.43 5.65
CA ILE A 74 9.88 11.59 7.05
C ILE A 74 11.01 12.23 7.88
N ASN A 75 12.26 11.83 7.64
CA ASN A 75 13.43 12.36 8.34
C ASN A 75 13.71 13.83 8.01
N GLU A 76 13.54 14.25 6.76
CA GLU A 76 13.68 15.66 6.38
C GLU A 76 12.58 16.52 7.03
N VAL A 77 11.33 16.04 7.06
CA VAL A 77 10.19 16.72 7.72
C VAL A 77 10.38 16.79 9.24
N ARG A 78 10.97 15.75 9.84
CA ARG A 78 11.35 15.73 11.27
C ARG A 78 12.44 16.76 11.59
N ARG A 79 13.26 17.13 10.61
CA ARG A 79 14.33 18.12 10.75
C ARG A 79 13.81 19.56 10.73
N THR A 80 12.62 19.80 10.18
CA THR A 80 12.05 21.14 10.00
C THR A 80 11.47 21.76 11.29
N GLY A 81 11.20 20.99 12.35
CA GLY A 81 10.83 21.55 13.67
C GLY A 81 10.07 20.59 14.61
N PRO A 82 9.78 21.01 15.86
CA PRO A 82 9.02 20.20 16.83
C PRO A 82 7.50 20.18 16.59
N GLU A 83 6.94 21.15 15.86
CA GLU A 83 5.51 21.20 15.50
C GLU A 83 5.12 20.15 14.44
N THR A 84 6.10 19.59 13.71
CA THR A 84 5.86 18.54 12.71
C THR A 84 5.86 17.13 13.30
N LYS A 85 6.04 16.95 14.62
CA LYS A 85 6.03 15.61 15.26
C LYS A 85 4.71 14.87 15.09
N GLU A 86 3.59 15.57 15.22
CA GLU A 86 2.25 14.98 15.00
C GLU A 86 2.02 14.65 13.53
N ALA A 87 2.47 15.53 12.62
CA ALA A 87 2.43 15.26 11.18
C ALA A 87 3.30 14.06 10.80
N VAL A 88 4.48 13.91 11.39
CA VAL A 88 5.38 12.77 11.21
C VAL A 88 4.76 11.47 11.73
N GLU A 89 4.09 11.50 12.89
CA GLU A 89 3.41 10.33 13.43
C GLU A 89 2.23 9.91 12.54
N LEU A 90 1.44 10.87 12.04
CA LEU A 90 0.38 10.61 11.08
C LEU A 90 0.94 10.06 9.76
N MET A 91 2.00 10.64 9.22
CA MET A 91 2.67 10.14 8.00
C MET A 91 3.21 8.72 8.18
N THR A 92 3.75 8.40 9.35
CA THR A 92 4.26 7.06 9.67
C THR A 92 3.11 6.04 9.79
N ARG A 93 1.98 6.44 10.38
CA ARG A 93 0.76 5.61 10.51
C ARG A 93 0.03 5.43 9.18
N ILE A 94 0.11 6.42 8.30
CA ILE A 94 -0.57 6.43 6.99
C ILE A 94 0.30 5.80 5.89
N GLY A 95 1.63 5.80 6.08
CA GLY A 95 2.61 5.29 5.14
C GLY A 95 2.35 3.83 4.77
N ILE A 96 1.92 3.59 3.53
CA ILE A 96 1.81 2.23 2.99
C ILE A 96 3.20 1.57 2.91
N PHE A 97 4.24 2.38 2.69
CA PHE A 97 5.61 1.90 2.54
C PHE A 97 6.27 1.45 3.86
N SER A 98 5.99 2.13 4.99
CA SER A 98 6.46 1.71 6.31
C SER A 98 5.86 0.36 6.72
N HIS A 99 4.55 0.19 6.53
CA HIS A 99 3.87 -1.11 6.76
C HIS A 99 4.37 -2.21 5.83
N PHE A 100 4.75 -1.89 4.60
CA PHE A 100 5.32 -2.84 3.65
C PHE A 100 6.71 -3.33 4.08
N PHE A 101 7.53 -2.44 4.64
CA PHE A 101 8.87 -2.79 5.13
C PHE A 101 8.80 -3.71 6.36
N ASP A 102 7.89 -3.42 7.30
CA ASP A 102 7.63 -4.29 8.46
C ASP A 102 7.12 -5.69 8.05
N ALA A 103 6.27 -5.76 7.00
CA ALA A 103 5.79 -7.03 6.46
C ALA A 103 6.91 -7.86 5.81
N THR A 104 7.91 -7.20 5.21
CA THR A 104 9.08 -7.84 4.58
C THR A 104 10.07 -8.39 5.61
N LEU A 105 10.13 -7.78 6.80
CA LEU A 105 10.98 -8.23 7.92
C LEU A 105 10.39 -9.40 8.73
N GLY A 106 9.28 -9.99 8.29
CA GLY A 106 8.64 -11.11 9.01
C GLY A 106 7.78 -10.68 10.20
N ARG A 107 7.65 -9.38 10.45
CA ARG A 107 6.87 -8.81 11.56
C ARG A 107 5.57 -8.22 11.04
N ILE A 108 4.68 -9.06 10.50
CA ILE A 108 3.32 -8.59 10.22
C ILE A 108 2.61 -8.32 11.55
N SER A 109 2.39 -7.04 11.84
CA SER A 109 1.45 -6.63 12.88
C SER A 109 0.02 -6.74 12.34
N TYR A 110 -0.91 -7.26 13.15
CA TYR A 110 -2.34 -7.30 12.83
C TYR A 110 -2.89 -5.91 12.51
N ALA A 111 -2.33 -4.86 13.12
CA ALA A 111 -2.70 -3.48 12.84
C ALA A 111 -2.49 -3.09 11.36
N SER A 112 -1.41 -3.58 10.75
CA SER A 112 -1.07 -3.26 9.36
C SER A 112 -2.00 -3.95 8.37
N LEU A 113 -2.40 -5.19 8.68
CA LEU A 113 -3.41 -5.94 7.92
C LEU A 113 -4.78 -5.24 7.96
N ILE A 114 -5.21 -4.83 9.16
CA ILE A 114 -6.50 -4.14 9.34
C ILE A 114 -6.48 -2.77 8.65
N TYR A 115 -5.37 -2.04 8.72
CA TYR A 115 -5.22 -0.74 8.06
C TYR A 115 -5.32 -0.84 6.53
N LEU A 116 -4.53 -1.72 5.91
CA LEU A 116 -4.54 -1.91 4.45
C LEU A 116 -5.89 -2.48 3.98
N GLY A 117 -6.44 -3.47 4.69
CA GLY A 117 -7.77 -4.02 4.41
C GLY A 117 -8.89 -2.97 4.57
N GLY A 118 -8.76 -2.07 5.55
CA GLY A 118 -9.66 -0.94 5.75
C GLY A 118 -9.66 0.01 4.55
N ILE A 119 -8.49 0.43 4.07
CA ILE A 119 -8.40 1.31 2.89
C ILE A 119 -9.00 0.64 1.65
N ILE A 120 -8.69 -0.64 1.41
CA ILE A 120 -9.22 -1.39 0.27
C ILE A 120 -10.75 -1.42 0.31
N SER A 121 -11.32 -1.78 1.47
CA SER A 121 -12.78 -1.89 1.62
C SER A 121 -13.48 -0.54 1.46
N VAL A 122 -12.94 0.55 2.03
CA VAL A 122 -13.47 1.91 1.88
C VAL A 122 -13.42 2.37 0.42
N CYS A 123 -12.29 2.16 -0.28
CA CYS A 123 -12.15 2.57 -1.68
C CYS A 123 -13.11 1.79 -2.60
N LEU A 124 -13.23 0.47 -2.41
CA LEU A 124 -14.16 -0.35 -3.19
C LEU A 124 -15.62 0.00 -2.92
N PHE A 125 -15.97 0.27 -1.67
CA PHE A 125 -17.32 0.70 -1.30
C PHE A 125 -17.65 2.08 -1.91
N GLY A 126 -16.72 3.03 -1.80
CA GLY A 126 -16.84 4.36 -2.43
C GLY A 126 -17.02 4.27 -3.95
N THR A 127 -16.28 3.37 -4.60
CA THR A 127 -16.42 3.11 -6.05
C THR A 127 -17.83 2.59 -6.38
N ASN A 128 -18.36 1.66 -5.58
CA ASN A 128 -19.71 1.12 -5.76
C ASN A 128 -20.78 2.20 -5.62
N LEU A 129 -20.64 3.10 -4.64
CA LEU A 129 -21.55 4.23 -4.44
C LEU A 129 -21.47 5.24 -5.59
N ALA A 130 -20.26 5.58 -6.05
CA ALA A 130 -20.06 6.48 -7.18
C ALA A 130 -20.71 5.92 -8.46
N LEU A 131 -20.53 4.62 -8.73
CA LEU A 131 -21.16 3.94 -9.86
C LEU A 131 -22.69 3.88 -9.75
N LYS A 132 -23.25 3.68 -8.55
CA LYS A 132 -24.70 3.73 -8.33
C LYS A 132 -25.27 5.13 -8.56
N SER A 133 -24.58 6.16 -8.08
CA SER A 133 -24.98 7.56 -8.25
C SER A 133 -25.05 7.97 -9.73
N GLN A 134 -24.13 7.48 -10.57
CA GLN A 134 -24.18 7.78 -12.01
C GLN A 134 -25.24 7.00 -12.79
N ARG A 135 -25.86 5.97 -12.18
CA ARG A 135 -26.92 5.16 -12.80
C ARG A 135 -28.34 5.58 -12.38
N ALA A 136 -28.48 6.40 -11.34
CA ALA A 136 -29.76 6.94 -10.85
C ALA A 136 -30.06 8.29 -11.50
#